data_AF-A0A933IX74-F1
#
_entry.id   AF-A0A933IX74-F1
#
_cell.length_a   1.000
_cell.length_b   1.000
_cell.length_c   1.000
_cell.angle_alpha   90.00
_cell.angle_beta   90.00
_cell.angle_gamma   90.00
#
_symmetry.space_group_name_H-M   'P 1'
#
loop_
_entity.id
_entity.type
_entity.pdbx_description
1 polymer ?
#
loop_
_entity_poly.entity_id
_entity_poly.type
_entity_poly.pdbx_seq_one_letter_code
_entity_poly.pdbx_strand_id
1 'polypeptide(L)'
;MSTTKDFIVEQLKEQIAGFKAGAKHETVGRVIEIGDGIARIEGISEVMMSEMLEFRTNKGSVYGLALNLEEDRVGAIILGDYLGIKEGDEVKCLNKILEVPVGSGVIGRVVDPLGAPLDGKGEIQADKFYPVEKIAPGVITRESVREPVQTGIKAIDAIIPIGRGQRELIIGDRQIGKSAIAIDAIINQKGQNMICIYVAVGQKESKIARIVAELEKRGAMEYTAVVLAGASDPAPFSYIAPYSGCTLGEYFM
;
A
#
# COMPACT_ATOMS: atom_id res chain seq x y z
N MET A 1 -12.92 -30.13 -22.83
CA MET A 1 -11.98 -28.99 -22.92
C MET A 1 -12.71 -27.77 -23.50
N SER A 2 -13.68 -27.21 -22.76
CA SER A 2 -14.62 -26.19 -23.26
C SER A 2 -14.92 -25.08 -22.24
N THR A 3 -13.93 -24.60 -21.48
CA THR A 3 -14.25 -23.74 -20.32
C THR A 3 -13.10 -22.82 -19.94
N THR A 4 -12.72 -21.94 -20.87
CA THR A 4 -11.89 -20.77 -20.52
C THR A 4 -12.31 -19.56 -21.35
N LYS A 5 -12.52 -19.75 -22.65
CA LYS A 5 -13.09 -18.69 -23.51
C LYS A 5 -14.52 -18.34 -23.12
N ASP A 6 -15.38 -19.33 -22.92
CA ASP A 6 -16.80 -19.09 -22.59
C ASP A 6 -16.94 -18.41 -21.22
N PHE A 7 -16.11 -18.78 -20.24
CA PHE A 7 -16.08 -18.15 -18.91
C PHE A 7 -15.67 -16.67 -18.95
N ILE A 8 -14.62 -16.33 -19.72
CA ILE A 8 -14.19 -14.93 -19.91
C ILE A 8 -15.28 -14.12 -20.62
N VAL A 9 -15.94 -14.71 -21.62
CA VAL A 9 -17.04 -14.06 -22.35
C VAL A 9 -18.24 -13.81 -21.44
N GLU A 10 -18.58 -14.74 -20.55
CA GLU A 10 -19.64 -14.55 -19.57
C GLU A 10 -19.30 -13.46 -18.54
N GLN A 11 -18.09 -13.46 -17.97
CA GLN A 11 -17.65 -12.38 -17.06
C GLN A 11 -17.70 -10.99 -17.73
N LEU A 12 -17.23 -10.88 -18.97
CA LEU A 12 -17.29 -9.61 -19.70
C LEU A 12 -18.73 -9.17 -19.99
N LYS A 13 -19.62 -10.12 -20.31
CA LYS A 13 -21.06 -9.83 -20.49
C LYS A 13 -21.71 -9.34 -19.20
N GLU A 14 -21.40 -9.95 -18.06
CA GLU A 14 -21.87 -9.50 -16.75
C GLU A 14 -21.37 -8.09 -16.41
N GLN A 15 -20.08 -7.81 -16.66
CA GLN A 15 -19.52 -6.47 -16.45
C GLN A 15 -20.19 -5.40 -17.32
N ILE A 16 -20.44 -5.71 -18.60
CA ILE A 16 -21.15 -4.79 -19.51
C ILE A 16 -22.61 -4.62 -19.09
N ALA A 17 -23.30 -5.70 -18.70
CA ALA A 17 -24.69 -5.64 -18.26
C ALA A 17 -24.86 -4.87 -16.94
N GLY A 18 -23.86 -4.92 -16.06
CA GLY A 18 -23.81 -4.16 -14.82
C GLY A 18 -23.42 -2.68 -14.99
N PHE A 19 -22.94 -2.27 -16.17
CA PHE A 19 -22.52 -0.90 -16.42
C PHE A 19 -23.73 0.05 -16.52
N LYS A 20 -23.89 0.90 -15.51
CA LYS A 20 -24.89 1.98 -15.51
C LYS A 20 -24.26 3.26 -16.04
N ALA A 21 -24.59 3.63 -17.28
CA ALA A 21 -24.25 4.93 -17.83
C ALA A 21 -25.04 6.02 -17.10
N GLY A 22 -24.36 6.88 -16.36
CA GLY A 22 -24.93 8.06 -15.72
C GLY A 22 -23.99 9.24 -15.90
N ALA A 23 -24.53 10.42 -16.20
CA ALA A 23 -23.75 11.65 -16.23
C ALA A 23 -23.27 11.96 -14.80
N LYS A 24 -21.97 12.07 -14.60
CA LYS A 24 -21.35 12.53 -13.35
C LYS A 24 -20.70 13.89 -13.59
N HIS A 25 -20.88 14.80 -12.65
CA HIS A 25 -20.10 16.03 -12.62
C HIS A 25 -18.69 15.66 -12.17
N GLU A 26 -17.67 16.06 -12.94
CA GLU A 26 -16.27 15.77 -12.66
C GLU A 26 -15.50 17.07 -12.65
N THR A 27 -14.71 17.30 -11.61
CA THR A 27 -13.84 18.47 -11.50
C THR A 27 -12.52 18.12 -12.20
N VAL A 28 -12.20 18.90 -13.23
CA VAL A 28 -11.10 18.62 -14.15
C VAL A 28 -10.19 19.84 -14.24
N GLY A 29 -8.89 19.60 -14.14
CA GLY A 29 -7.84 20.61 -14.30
C GLY A 29 -6.79 20.20 -15.32
N ARG A 30 -5.72 20.98 -15.38
CA ARG A 30 -4.61 20.77 -16.32
C ARG A 30 -3.26 20.91 -15.63
N VAL A 31 -2.32 20.05 -16.01
CA VAL A 31 -0.92 20.16 -15.56
C VAL A 31 -0.30 21.41 -16.16
N ILE A 32 0.20 22.31 -15.32
CA ILE A 32 0.97 23.49 -15.74
C ILE A 32 2.44 23.13 -15.86
N GLU A 33 2.95 22.37 -14.90
CA GLU A 33 4.33 21.94 -14.87
C GLU A 33 4.44 20.61 -14.15
N ILE A 34 5.47 19.85 -14.52
CA ILE A 34 5.84 18.62 -13.84
C ILE A 34 7.36 18.48 -13.80
N GLY A 35 7.88 18.12 -12.64
CA GLY A 35 9.30 17.90 -12.42
C GLY A 35 9.54 17.13 -11.12
N ASP A 36 10.50 16.22 -11.11
CA ASP A 36 10.92 15.45 -9.94
C ASP A 36 9.76 14.77 -9.17
N GLY A 37 8.72 14.32 -9.88
CA GLY A 37 7.55 13.67 -9.29
C GLY A 37 6.57 14.63 -8.60
N ILE A 38 6.67 15.93 -8.85
CA ILE A 38 5.73 16.97 -8.38
C ILE A 38 5.08 17.60 -9.61
N ALA A 39 3.75 17.70 -9.58
CA ALA A 39 2.97 18.41 -10.60
C ALA A 39 2.28 19.64 -9.99
N ARG A 40 2.27 20.76 -10.72
CA ARG A 40 1.38 21.90 -10.42
C ARG A 40 0.22 21.88 -11.39
N ILE A 41 -0.97 22.09 -10.84
CA ILE A 41 -2.23 21.90 -11.57
C ILE A 41 -3.09 23.14 -11.41
N GLU A 42 -3.73 23.58 -12.48
CA GLU A 42 -4.73 24.64 -12.48
C GLU A 42 -6.14 24.10 -12.75
N GLY A 43 -7.17 24.86 -12.37
CA GLY A 43 -8.56 24.60 -12.74
C GLY A 43 -9.32 23.64 -11.82
N ILE A 44 -8.69 23.15 -10.74
CA ILE A 44 -9.30 22.21 -9.81
C ILE A 44 -9.73 22.89 -8.51
N SER A 45 -10.79 23.69 -8.54
CA SER A 45 -11.22 24.52 -7.41
C SER A 45 -11.84 23.76 -6.23
N GLU A 46 -12.31 22.52 -6.46
CA GLU A 46 -13.04 21.73 -5.46
C GLU A 46 -12.20 20.62 -4.82
N VAL A 47 -10.89 20.57 -5.10
CA VAL A 47 -10.01 19.54 -4.55
C VAL A 47 -9.85 19.68 -3.04
N MET A 48 -9.80 18.55 -2.35
CA MET A 48 -9.48 18.49 -0.93
C MET A 48 -7.99 18.21 -0.70
N MET A 49 -7.48 18.65 0.46
CA MET A 49 -6.15 18.25 0.90
C MET A 49 -6.12 16.73 1.09
N SER A 50 -5.05 16.08 0.65
CA SER A 50 -4.88 14.62 0.65
C SER A 50 -5.89 13.87 -0.24
N GLU A 51 -6.51 14.54 -1.21
CA GLU A 51 -7.34 13.89 -2.22
C GLU A 51 -6.50 13.20 -3.29
N MET A 52 -6.97 12.03 -3.74
CA MET A 52 -6.43 11.32 -4.88
C MET A 52 -6.81 12.02 -6.19
N LEU A 53 -5.80 12.22 -7.02
CA LEU A 53 -5.92 12.77 -8.36
C LEU A 53 -5.56 11.71 -9.40
N GLU A 54 -6.32 11.68 -10.49
CA GLU A 54 -6.05 10.85 -11.66
C GLU A 54 -5.49 11.71 -12.78
N PHE A 55 -4.23 11.49 -13.15
CA PHE A 55 -3.56 12.11 -14.29
C PHE A 55 -3.76 11.24 -15.52
N ARG A 56 -4.48 11.76 -16.52
CA ARG A 56 -4.73 11.05 -17.78
C ARG A 56 -3.57 11.29 -18.72
N THR A 57 -2.75 10.26 -18.89
CA THR A 57 -1.63 10.29 -19.83
C THR A 57 -1.95 9.48 -21.09
N ASN A 58 -1.14 9.67 -22.13
CA ASN A 58 -1.25 8.87 -23.36
C ASN A 58 -0.99 7.36 -23.16
N LYS A 59 -0.40 6.96 -22.03
CA LYS A 59 -0.05 5.57 -21.70
C LYS A 59 -0.99 4.94 -20.68
N GLY A 60 -1.98 5.69 -20.18
CA GLY A 60 -2.89 5.27 -19.13
C GLY A 60 -3.02 6.30 -18.00
N SER A 61 -3.65 5.91 -16.91
CA SER A 61 -3.83 6.76 -15.74
C SER A 61 -2.66 6.61 -14.76
N VAL A 62 -2.15 7.73 -14.27
CA VAL A 62 -1.20 7.79 -13.15
C VAL A 62 -1.88 8.48 -12.00
N TYR A 63 -1.73 7.96 -10.78
CA TYR A 63 -2.33 8.58 -9.60
C TYR A 63 -1.39 9.59 -8.97
N GLY A 64 -1.94 10.57 -8.27
CA GLY A 64 -1.21 11.48 -7.42
C GLY A 64 -2.02 11.91 -6.20
N LEU A 65 -1.38 12.63 -5.30
CA LEU A 65 -1.98 13.12 -4.06
C LEU A 65 -1.86 14.65 -4.01
N ALA A 66 -2.99 15.34 -3.84
CA ALA A 66 -3.01 16.78 -3.61
C ALA A 66 -2.45 17.08 -2.20
N LEU A 67 -1.36 17.86 -2.12
CA LEU A 67 -0.75 18.24 -0.83
C LEU A 67 -0.90 19.73 -0.53
N ASN A 68 -0.60 20.57 -1.53
CA ASN A 68 -0.61 22.02 -1.36
C ASN A 68 -1.78 22.59 -2.14
N LEU A 69 -2.64 23.34 -1.45
CA LEU A 69 -3.74 24.09 -2.06
C LEU A 69 -3.38 25.57 -2.01
N GLU A 70 -2.85 26.09 -3.10
CA GLU A 70 -2.53 27.52 -3.27
C GLU A 70 -3.77 28.26 -3.83
N GLU A 71 -3.72 29.59 -3.91
CA GLU A 71 -4.88 30.40 -4.35
C GLU A 71 -5.30 30.10 -5.79
N ASP A 72 -4.33 29.90 -6.70
CA ASP A 72 -4.55 29.67 -8.13
C ASP A 72 -4.12 28.27 -8.60
N ARG A 73 -3.46 27.49 -7.73
CA ARG A 73 -2.75 26.26 -8.10
C ARG A 73 -2.86 25.17 -7.05
N VAL A 74 -2.75 23.93 -7.50
CA VAL A 74 -2.68 22.75 -6.64
C VAL A 74 -1.36 22.04 -6.87
N GLY A 75 -0.58 21.85 -5.80
CA GLY A 75 0.63 21.05 -5.80
C GLY A 75 0.30 19.60 -5.46
N ALA A 76 0.61 18.68 -6.37
CA ALA A 76 0.38 17.27 -6.21
C ALA A 76 1.66 16.46 -6.35
N ILE A 77 1.82 15.44 -5.51
CA ILE A 77 2.88 14.44 -5.64
C ILE A 77 2.40 13.28 -6.50
N ILE A 78 3.26 12.76 -7.38
CA ILE A 78 2.92 11.68 -8.30
C ILE A 78 3.22 10.31 -7.67
N LEU A 79 2.20 9.47 -7.65
CA LEU A 79 2.19 8.11 -7.11
C LEU A 79 2.35 7.08 -8.24
N GLY A 80 3.41 7.23 -9.03
CA GLY A 80 3.70 6.37 -10.18
C GLY A 80 4.77 6.95 -11.11
N ASP A 81 4.80 6.47 -12.35
CA ASP A 81 5.74 6.97 -13.36
C ASP A 81 5.36 8.38 -13.83
N TYR A 82 6.06 9.39 -13.30
CA TYR A 82 5.85 10.79 -13.65
C TYR A 82 6.36 11.14 -15.06
N LEU A 83 7.24 10.34 -15.66
CA LEU A 83 7.78 10.61 -17.01
C LEU A 83 6.71 10.47 -18.11
N GLY A 84 5.59 9.81 -17.79
CA GLY A 84 4.44 9.67 -18.67
C GLY A 84 3.57 10.93 -18.76
N ILE A 85 3.63 11.81 -17.75
CA ILE A 85 2.78 13.00 -17.64
C ILE A 85 3.45 14.19 -18.33
N LYS A 86 2.65 15.00 -19.01
CA LYS A 86 3.09 16.20 -19.72
C LYS A 86 2.32 17.43 -19.29
N GLU A 87 2.91 18.59 -19.53
CA GLU A 87 2.18 19.86 -19.48
C GLU A 87 0.96 19.81 -20.41
N GLY A 88 -0.17 20.32 -19.90
CA GLY A 88 -1.46 20.30 -20.56
C GLY A 88 -2.26 19.01 -20.38
N ASP A 89 -1.68 17.95 -19.80
CA ASP A 89 -2.42 16.71 -19.52
C ASP A 89 -3.57 16.98 -18.55
N GLU A 90 -4.66 16.24 -18.75
CA GLU A 90 -5.88 16.38 -17.97
C GLU A 90 -5.72 15.71 -16.61
N VAL A 91 -6.13 16.41 -15.56
CA VAL A 91 -6.11 15.89 -14.18
C VAL A 91 -7.52 15.91 -13.63
N LYS A 92 -7.93 14.80 -13.02
CA LYS A 92 -9.27 14.61 -12.50
C LYS A 92 -9.25 14.36 -10.99
N CYS A 93 -10.14 15.04 -10.27
CA CYS A 93 -10.46 14.75 -8.88
C CYS A 93 -11.23 13.44 -8.76
N LEU A 94 -10.77 12.54 -7.88
CA LEU A 94 -11.49 11.31 -7.58
C LEU A 94 -12.51 11.49 -6.44
N ASN A 95 -12.52 12.63 -5.75
CA ASN A 95 -13.33 12.91 -4.55
C ASN A 95 -13.18 11.82 -3.49
N LYS A 96 -11.98 11.26 -3.41
CA LYS A 96 -11.59 10.22 -2.47
C LYS A 96 -10.26 10.58 -1.86
N ILE A 97 -10.16 10.41 -0.55
CA ILE A 97 -8.87 10.47 0.14
C ILE A 97 -8.06 9.24 -0.30
N LEU A 98 -6.73 9.29 -0.15
CA LEU A 98 -5.87 8.12 -0.37
C LEU A 98 -6.37 6.91 0.43
N GLU A 99 -6.82 5.89 -0.29
CA GLU A 99 -7.34 4.64 0.26
C GLU A 99 -6.59 3.46 -0.35
N VAL A 100 -6.42 2.41 0.45
CA VAL A 100 -5.82 1.14 -0.01
C VAL A 100 -6.82 0.00 0.14
N PRO A 101 -6.80 -0.98 -0.78
CA PRO A 101 -7.60 -2.19 -0.65
C PRO A 101 -7.14 -2.99 0.57
N VAL A 102 -8.07 -3.31 1.46
CA VAL A 102 -7.86 -4.16 2.63
C VAL A 102 -8.74 -5.40 2.54
N GLY A 103 -8.25 -6.52 3.08
CA GLY A 103 -9.00 -7.76 3.10
C GLY A 103 -8.13 -8.97 3.43
N SER A 104 -8.77 -10.10 3.71
CA SER A 104 -8.03 -11.35 3.93
C SER A 104 -7.26 -11.80 2.67
N GLY A 105 -7.70 -11.39 1.48
CA GLY A 105 -7.05 -11.70 0.20
C GLY A 105 -5.66 -11.07 0.01
N VAL A 106 -5.25 -10.14 0.89
CA VAL A 106 -3.90 -9.53 0.88
C VAL A 106 -2.88 -10.45 1.56
N ILE A 107 -3.31 -11.37 2.43
CA ILE A 107 -2.42 -12.32 3.10
C ILE A 107 -1.78 -13.24 2.04
N GLY A 108 -0.46 -13.45 2.14
CA GLY A 108 0.30 -14.26 1.18
C GLY A 108 0.68 -13.52 -0.10
N ARG A 109 0.35 -12.23 -0.20
CA ARG A 109 0.62 -11.40 -1.37
C ARG A 109 1.77 -10.42 -1.16
N VAL A 110 2.37 -10.01 -2.26
CA VAL A 110 3.28 -8.87 -2.32
C VAL A 110 2.56 -7.75 -3.05
N VAL A 111 2.43 -6.58 -2.42
CA VAL A 111 1.73 -5.42 -2.95
C VAL A 111 2.61 -4.17 -2.96
N ASP A 112 2.30 -3.25 -3.85
CA ASP A 112 2.83 -1.89 -3.79
C ASP A 112 2.11 -1.06 -2.70
N PRO A 113 2.54 0.19 -2.43
CA PRO A 113 1.91 1.03 -1.42
C PRO A 113 0.47 1.46 -1.74
N LEU A 114 0.02 1.33 -3.00
CA LEU A 114 -1.36 1.58 -3.41
C LEU A 114 -2.24 0.32 -3.33
N GLY A 115 -1.64 -0.83 -2.99
CA GLY A 115 -2.31 -2.12 -2.88
C GLY A 115 -2.41 -2.90 -4.19
N ALA A 116 -1.71 -2.47 -5.25
CA ALA A 116 -1.63 -3.25 -6.49
C ALA A 116 -0.69 -4.45 -6.31
N PRO A 117 -1.03 -5.64 -6.85
CA PRO A 117 -0.22 -6.84 -6.71
C PRO A 117 1.07 -6.77 -7.53
N LEU A 118 2.20 -7.11 -6.91
CA LEU A 118 3.52 -7.18 -7.53
C LEU A 118 4.03 -8.62 -7.75
N ASP A 119 3.31 -9.61 -7.22
CA ASP A 119 3.73 -11.02 -7.21
C ASP A 119 3.29 -11.83 -8.44
N GLY A 120 2.55 -11.24 -9.37
CA GLY A 120 2.06 -11.93 -10.56
C GLY A 120 0.99 -13.01 -10.29
N LYS A 121 0.45 -13.09 -9.06
CA LYS A 121 -0.58 -14.08 -8.67
C LYS A 121 -2.02 -13.63 -9.04
N GLY A 122 -2.16 -12.64 -9.91
CA GLY A 122 -3.44 -12.05 -10.32
C GLY A 122 -3.92 -10.93 -9.41
N GLU A 123 -5.17 -10.48 -9.59
CA GLU A 123 -5.76 -9.41 -8.78
C GLU A 123 -5.94 -9.83 -7.31
N ILE A 124 -6.08 -8.83 -6.42
CA ILE A 124 -6.35 -9.05 -5.01
C ILE A 124 -7.84 -8.87 -4.78
N GLN A 125 -8.47 -9.88 -4.18
CA GLN A 125 -9.83 -9.74 -3.68
C GLN A 125 -9.81 -8.89 -2.41
N ALA A 126 -10.16 -7.62 -2.57
CA ALA A 126 -10.31 -6.69 -1.46
C ALA A 126 -11.73 -6.79 -0.88
N ASP A 127 -11.83 -6.76 0.45
CA ASP A 127 -13.11 -6.75 1.15
C ASP A 127 -13.64 -5.31 1.28
N LYS A 128 -12.73 -4.37 1.56
CA LYS A 128 -13.02 -2.94 1.79
C LYS A 128 -11.85 -2.08 1.30
N PHE A 129 -12.07 -0.77 1.29
CA PHE A 129 -11.03 0.24 1.11
C PHE A 129 -10.95 1.06 2.38
N TYR A 130 -9.76 1.16 2.97
CA TYR A 130 -9.52 1.96 4.17
C TYR A 130 -8.63 3.15 3.82
N PRO A 131 -8.89 4.33 4.42
CA PRO A 131 -8.03 5.49 4.24
C PRO A 131 -6.66 5.23 4.84
N VAL A 132 -5.61 5.64 4.14
CA VAL A 132 -4.22 5.50 4.56
C VAL A 132 -3.90 6.40 5.74
N GLU A 133 -4.52 7.58 5.77
CA GLU A 133 -4.43 8.51 6.90
C GLU A 133 -5.67 8.39 7.79
N LYS A 134 -5.44 7.99 9.05
CA LYS A 134 -6.49 7.83 10.04
C LYS A 134 -5.98 8.23 11.43
N ILE A 135 -6.88 8.81 12.22
CA ILE A 135 -6.59 9.15 13.60
C ILE A 135 -6.48 7.86 14.42
N ALA A 136 -5.35 7.70 15.11
CA ALA A 136 -5.09 6.53 15.93
C ALA A 136 -6.08 6.39 17.11
N PRO A 137 -6.32 5.17 17.62
CA PRO A 137 -7.17 4.97 18.80
C PRO A 137 -6.70 5.80 19.99
N GLY A 138 -7.66 6.47 20.64
CA GLY A 138 -7.43 7.33 21.80
C GLY A 138 -7.01 6.57 23.06
N VAL A 139 -6.72 7.29 24.14
CA VAL A 139 -6.23 6.67 25.39
C VAL A 139 -7.27 5.72 26.00
N ILE A 140 -8.55 6.08 25.96
CA ILE A 140 -9.64 5.32 26.59
C ILE A 140 -9.90 3.99 25.88
N THR A 141 -9.59 3.90 24.58
CA THR A 141 -9.82 2.69 23.77
C THR A 141 -8.64 1.70 23.84
N ARG A 142 -7.59 1.99 24.61
CA ARG A 142 -6.39 1.15 24.72
C ARG A 142 -6.41 0.33 25.99
N GLU A 143 -5.93 -0.91 25.88
CA GLU A 143 -5.64 -1.76 27.02
C GLU A 143 -4.13 -1.87 27.25
N SER A 144 -3.74 -2.19 28.49
CA SER A 144 -2.34 -2.48 28.80
C SER A 144 -1.91 -3.78 28.12
N VAL A 145 -0.72 -3.77 27.54
CA VAL A 145 -0.11 -4.94 26.91
C VAL A 145 0.14 -6.04 27.95
N ARG A 146 -0.45 -7.22 27.75
CA ARG A 146 -0.36 -8.37 28.67
C ARG A 146 0.03 -9.69 27.99
N GLU A 147 -0.15 -9.78 26.67
CA GLU A 147 0.13 -11.00 25.91
C GLU A 147 1.51 -10.93 25.28
N PRO A 148 2.37 -11.95 25.41
CA PRO A 148 3.71 -11.93 24.81
C PRO A 148 3.65 -12.21 23.30
N VAL A 149 4.63 -11.66 22.58
CA VAL A 149 4.96 -12.00 21.19
C VAL A 149 6.30 -12.73 21.23
N GLN A 150 6.28 -14.03 20.98
CA GLN A 150 7.48 -14.85 21.03
C GLN A 150 8.29 -14.65 19.75
N THR A 151 9.50 -14.10 19.85
CA THR A 151 10.37 -13.90 18.68
C THR A 151 11.14 -15.17 18.31
N GLY A 152 11.33 -16.10 19.24
CA GLY A 152 12.17 -17.29 19.09
C GLY A 152 13.65 -17.00 19.33
N ILE A 153 14.01 -15.75 19.65
CA ILE A 153 15.38 -15.31 19.92
C ILE A 153 15.55 -15.20 21.42
N LYS A 154 16.27 -16.16 22.02
CA LYS A 154 16.48 -16.25 23.48
C LYS A 154 16.91 -14.93 24.13
N ALA A 155 17.80 -14.17 23.48
CA ALA A 155 18.27 -12.90 24.02
C ALA A 155 17.15 -11.85 24.08
N ILE A 156 16.26 -11.81 23.09
CA ILE A 156 15.13 -10.88 23.07
C ILE A 156 14.06 -11.37 24.04
N ASP A 157 13.60 -12.60 23.90
CA ASP A 157 12.48 -13.14 24.69
C ASP A 157 12.77 -13.19 26.21
N ALA A 158 14.05 -13.28 26.61
CA ALA A 158 14.44 -13.30 28.02
C ALA A 158 14.78 -11.91 28.61
N ILE A 159 15.40 -11.01 27.84
CA ILE A 159 15.94 -9.73 28.36
C ILE A 159 15.03 -8.55 27.98
N ILE A 160 14.47 -8.58 26.77
CA ILE A 160 13.65 -7.50 26.20
C ILE A 160 12.36 -8.11 25.63
N PRO A 161 11.45 -8.62 26.50
CA PRO A 161 10.24 -9.27 26.03
C PRO A 161 9.35 -8.26 25.29
N ILE A 162 8.80 -8.71 24.16
CA ILE A 162 7.90 -7.91 23.32
C ILE A 162 6.47 -8.42 23.55
N GLY A 163 5.51 -7.51 23.75
CA GLY A 163 4.10 -7.87 23.90
C GLY A 163 3.20 -7.43 22.73
N ARG A 164 2.00 -8.01 22.63
CA ARG A 164 1.00 -7.69 21.61
C ARG A 164 0.47 -6.27 21.83
N GLY A 165 0.65 -5.41 20.82
CA GLY A 165 0.34 -3.98 20.90
C GLY A 165 1.51 -3.10 21.39
N GLN A 166 2.67 -3.69 21.71
CA GLN A 166 3.91 -2.95 21.97
C GLN A 166 4.56 -2.47 20.67
N ARG A 167 5.29 -1.35 20.75
CA ARG A 167 6.17 -0.86 19.68
C ARG A 167 7.61 -1.04 20.14
N GLU A 168 8.40 -1.81 19.40
CA GLU A 168 9.79 -2.11 19.73
C GLU A 168 10.72 -1.69 18.59
N LEU A 169 11.73 -0.88 18.89
CA LEU A 169 12.66 -0.35 17.88
C LEU A 169 13.90 -1.25 17.75
N ILE A 170 14.12 -1.78 16.54
CA ILE A 170 15.35 -2.50 16.19
C ILE A 170 16.32 -1.52 15.51
N ILE A 171 17.28 -0.99 16.27
CA ILE A 171 18.28 -0.03 15.79
C ILE A 171 19.68 -0.67 15.70
N GLY A 172 20.48 -0.21 14.73
CA GLY A 172 21.91 -0.44 14.68
C GLY A 172 22.49 -0.30 13.27
N ASP A 173 23.77 -0.59 13.10
CA ASP A 173 24.54 -0.33 11.88
C ASP A 173 24.15 -1.23 10.68
N ARG A 174 24.65 -0.93 9.48
CA ARG A 174 24.46 -1.72 8.28
C ARG A 174 24.95 -3.15 8.51
N GLN A 175 24.21 -4.13 7.97
CA GLN A 175 24.60 -5.55 7.95
C GLN A 175 24.78 -6.26 9.31
N ILE A 176 24.22 -5.73 10.41
CA ILE A 176 24.29 -6.38 11.73
C ILE A 176 23.17 -7.40 12.03
N GLY A 177 22.35 -7.76 11.04
CA GLY A 177 21.25 -8.72 11.23
C GLY A 177 19.88 -8.14 11.60
N LYS A 178 19.65 -6.82 11.49
CA LYS A 178 18.33 -6.20 11.76
C LYS A 178 17.16 -6.88 11.02
N SER A 179 17.32 -7.11 9.72
CA SER A 179 16.30 -7.80 8.93
C SER A 179 16.15 -9.27 9.31
N ALA A 180 17.23 -9.94 9.73
CA ALA A 180 17.17 -11.34 10.16
C ALA A 180 16.31 -11.47 11.42
N ILE A 181 16.49 -10.58 12.41
CA ILE A 181 15.66 -10.54 13.62
C ILE A 181 14.17 -10.41 13.27
N ALA A 182 13.82 -9.47 12.38
CA ALA A 182 12.43 -9.26 11.98
C ALA A 182 11.84 -10.48 11.23
N ILE A 183 12.60 -11.08 10.32
CA ILE A 183 12.16 -12.24 9.53
C ILE A 183 12.01 -13.48 10.43
N ASP A 184 12.96 -13.72 11.34
CA ASP A 184 12.87 -14.84 12.29
C ASP A 184 11.67 -14.67 13.24
N ALA A 185 11.41 -13.44 13.70
CA ALA A 185 10.22 -13.16 14.50
C ALA A 185 8.92 -13.46 13.74
N ILE A 186 8.83 -13.11 12.45
CA ILE A 186 7.69 -13.46 11.58
C ILE A 186 7.55 -14.98 11.49
N ILE A 187 8.63 -15.69 11.14
CA ILE A 187 8.62 -17.16 10.98
C ILE A 187 8.12 -17.85 12.27
N ASN A 188 8.52 -17.34 13.44
CA ASN A 188 8.14 -17.91 14.72
C ASN A 188 6.65 -17.70 15.07
N GLN A 189 5.91 -16.86 14.33
CA GLN A 189 4.47 -16.66 14.52
C GLN A 189 3.61 -17.78 13.93
N LYS A 190 4.21 -18.78 13.28
CA LYS A 190 3.48 -19.94 12.75
C LYS A 190 2.66 -20.63 13.85
N GLY A 191 1.34 -20.67 13.66
CA GLY A 191 0.41 -21.28 14.63
C GLY A 191 0.13 -20.42 15.87
N GLN A 192 0.63 -19.18 15.95
CA GLN A 192 0.39 -18.28 17.08
C GLN A 192 -0.83 -17.36 16.88
N ASN A 193 -1.63 -17.58 15.84
CA ASN A 193 -2.77 -16.71 15.50
C ASN A 193 -2.36 -15.22 15.46
N MET A 194 -1.40 -14.92 14.59
CA MET A 194 -0.83 -13.59 14.39
C MET A 194 -0.68 -13.34 12.90
N ILE A 195 -1.27 -12.25 12.41
CA ILE A 195 -1.04 -11.77 11.05
C ILE A 195 0.22 -10.90 11.06
N CYS A 196 1.10 -11.14 10.11
CA CYS A 196 2.35 -10.41 9.95
C CYS A 196 2.28 -9.50 8.72
N ILE A 197 2.82 -8.29 8.85
CA ILE A 197 2.94 -7.35 7.73
C ILE A 197 4.39 -6.90 7.66
N TYR A 198 5.05 -7.20 6.56
CA TYR A 198 6.42 -6.81 6.32
C TYR A 198 6.47 -5.68 5.29
N VAL A 199 6.76 -4.47 5.76
CA VAL A 199 6.88 -3.28 4.91
C VAL A 199 8.35 -3.05 4.56
N ALA A 200 8.68 -3.18 3.28
CA ALA A 200 10.02 -2.96 2.74
C ALA A 200 10.11 -1.61 2.06
N VAL A 201 10.87 -0.68 2.66
CA VAL A 201 11.07 0.69 2.14
C VAL A 201 12.50 0.86 1.63
N GLY A 202 12.64 1.34 0.38
CA GLY A 202 13.93 1.63 -0.26
C GLY A 202 14.83 0.41 -0.41
N GLN A 203 14.26 -0.81 -0.39
CA GLN A 203 15.03 -2.04 -0.57
C GLN A 203 15.11 -2.43 -2.04
N LYS A 204 16.17 -3.16 -2.41
CA LYS A 204 16.26 -3.77 -3.74
C LYS A 204 15.22 -4.88 -3.86
N GLU A 205 14.46 -4.89 -4.95
CA GLU A 205 13.45 -5.93 -5.23
C GLU A 205 14.02 -7.34 -5.13
N SER A 206 15.23 -7.56 -5.66
CA SER A 206 15.93 -8.86 -5.60
C SER A 206 16.20 -9.34 -4.17
N LYS A 207 16.39 -8.43 -3.22
CA LYS A 207 16.53 -8.78 -1.79
C LYS A 207 15.17 -9.19 -1.22
N ILE A 208 14.10 -8.49 -1.58
CA ILE A 208 12.74 -8.78 -1.11
C ILE A 208 12.23 -10.09 -1.69
N ALA A 209 12.48 -10.37 -2.97
CA ALA A 209 12.16 -11.65 -3.60
C ALA A 209 12.81 -12.84 -2.86
N ARG A 210 14.06 -12.71 -2.39
CA ARG A 210 14.72 -13.74 -1.57
C ARG A 210 14.05 -13.92 -0.20
N ILE A 211 13.64 -12.82 0.44
CA ILE A 211 12.93 -12.87 1.72
C ILE A 211 11.58 -13.55 1.55
N VAL A 212 10.80 -13.16 0.53
CA VAL A 212 9.51 -13.78 0.20
C VAL A 212 9.68 -15.27 -0.06
N ALA A 213 10.66 -15.69 -0.86
CA ALA A 213 10.93 -17.10 -1.12
C ALA A 213 11.28 -17.89 0.16
N GLU A 214 12.05 -17.31 1.09
CA GLU A 214 12.35 -17.96 2.37
C GLU A 214 11.12 -18.04 3.28
N LEU A 215 10.27 -16.99 3.31
CA LEU A 215 9.00 -17.01 4.02
C LEU A 215 8.05 -18.06 3.43
N GLU A 216 7.94 -18.18 2.11
CA GLU A 216 7.14 -19.22 1.44
C GLU A 216 7.65 -20.62 1.80
N LYS A 217 8.97 -20.84 1.72
CA LYS A 217 9.60 -22.13 2.07
C LYS A 217 9.29 -22.58 3.50
N ARG A 218 9.16 -21.64 4.43
CA ARG A 218 8.83 -21.93 5.84
C ARG A 218 7.33 -21.96 6.14
N GLY A 219 6.49 -21.67 5.13
CA GLY A 219 5.04 -21.53 5.28
C GLY A 219 4.65 -20.29 6.08
N ALA A 220 5.50 -19.26 6.12
CA ALA A 220 5.24 -18.01 6.80
C ALA A 220 4.40 -17.03 5.96
N MET A 221 4.43 -17.16 4.63
CA MET A 221 3.56 -16.38 3.76
C MET A 221 2.07 -16.67 3.95
N GLU A 222 1.68 -17.82 4.55
CA GLU A 222 0.27 -18.14 4.84
C GLU A 222 -0.40 -17.15 5.80
N TYR A 223 0.37 -16.39 6.57
CA TYR A 223 -0.11 -15.38 7.52
C TYR A 223 0.63 -14.05 7.36
N THR A 224 1.41 -13.86 6.29
CA THR A 224 2.21 -12.65 6.07
C THR A 224 1.79 -11.93 4.79
N ALA A 225 1.58 -10.62 4.86
CA ALA A 225 1.53 -9.74 3.71
C ALA A 225 2.82 -8.93 3.58
N VAL A 226 3.26 -8.65 2.35
CA VAL A 226 4.45 -7.82 2.09
C VAL A 226 4.05 -6.58 1.32
N VAL A 227 4.40 -5.41 1.86
CA VAL A 227 4.27 -4.12 1.14
C VAL A 227 5.66 -3.71 0.68
N LEU A 228 5.83 -3.43 -0.60
CA LEU A 228 7.11 -3.08 -1.21
C LEU A 228 7.07 -1.69 -1.83
N ALA A 229 7.89 -0.79 -1.30
CA ALA A 229 8.37 0.41 -1.99
C ALA A 229 9.86 0.21 -2.30
N GLY A 230 10.16 -0.20 -3.52
CA GLY A 230 11.49 -0.47 -4.04
C GLY A 230 12.36 0.79 -4.13
N ALA A 231 13.67 0.59 -4.27
CA ALA A 231 14.62 1.69 -4.45
C ALA A 231 14.49 2.43 -5.79
N SER A 232 13.85 1.81 -6.79
CA SER A 232 13.55 2.38 -8.11
C SER A 232 12.19 3.05 -8.18
N ASP A 233 11.36 2.89 -7.16
CA ASP A 233 10.01 3.45 -7.13
C ASP A 233 10.04 4.95 -6.84
N PRO A 234 8.94 5.67 -7.19
CA PRO A 234 8.82 7.09 -6.86
C PRO A 234 9.02 7.35 -5.37
N ALA A 235 9.70 8.46 -5.03
CA ALA A 235 9.91 8.83 -3.63
C ALA A 235 8.63 8.85 -2.77
N PRO A 236 7.47 9.30 -3.28
CA PRO A 236 6.19 9.19 -2.58
C PRO A 236 5.81 7.79 -2.09
N PHE A 237 6.18 6.73 -2.82
CA PHE A 237 5.91 5.35 -2.40
C PHE A 237 6.65 5.01 -1.10
N SER A 238 7.89 5.48 -0.97
CA SER A 238 8.67 5.26 0.26
C SER A 238 8.05 5.97 1.47
N TYR A 239 7.41 7.11 1.25
CA TYR A 239 6.71 7.86 2.29
C TYR A 239 5.39 7.19 2.71
N ILE A 240 4.60 6.72 1.74
CA ILE A 240 3.26 6.15 1.97
C ILE A 240 3.31 4.70 2.45
N ALA A 241 4.30 3.91 2.04
CA ALA A 241 4.36 2.47 2.33
C ALA A 241 4.17 2.08 3.81
N PRO A 242 4.76 2.77 4.81
CA PRO A 242 4.50 2.47 6.22
C PRO A 242 3.04 2.69 6.63
N TYR A 243 2.39 3.74 6.10
CA TYR A 243 0.98 4.03 6.39
C TYR A 243 0.06 3.00 5.73
N SER A 244 0.35 2.60 4.49
CA SER A 244 -0.38 1.52 3.81
C SER A 244 -0.24 0.20 4.57
N GLY A 245 0.98 -0.14 5.01
CA GLY A 245 1.21 -1.32 5.85
C GLY A 245 0.47 -1.27 7.19
N CYS A 246 0.41 -0.10 7.83
CA CYS A 246 -0.39 0.10 9.03
C CYS A 246 -1.88 -0.10 8.76
N THR A 247 -2.38 0.44 7.65
CA THR A 247 -3.79 0.35 7.23
C THR A 247 -4.20 -1.10 6.98
N LEU A 248 -3.33 -1.89 6.32
CA LEU A 248 -3.52 -3.33 6.19
C LEU A 248 -3.60 -4.02 7.56
N GLY A 249 -2.77 -3.60 8.53
CA GLY A 249 -2.77 -4.15 9.88
C GLY A 249 -4.02 -3.81 10.68
N GLU A 250 -4.50 -2.57 10.57
CA GLU A 250 -5.71 -2.10 11.22
C GLU A 250 -6.97 -2.84 10.76
N TYR A 251 -6.97 -3.46 9.58
CA TYR A 251 -8.08 -4.32 9.14
C TYR A 251 -8.22 -5.58 10.01
N PHE A 252 -7.11 -6.10 10.54
CA PHE A 252 -7.07 -7.31 11.35
C PHE A 252 -7.04 -7.04 12.87
N MET A 253 -7.02 -5.76 13.27
CA MET A 253 -6.99 -5.30 14.66
C MET A 253 -8.40 -5.09 15.20
#